data_AF-A0A1S1LBP3-F1
#
_entry.id   AF-A0A1S1LBP3-F1
#
_cell.length_a   1.000
_cell.length_b   1.000
_cell.length_c   1.000
_cell.angle_alpha   90.00
_cell.angle_beta   90.00
_cell.angle_gamma   90.00
#
_symmetry.space_group_name_H-M   'P 1'
#
loop_
_entity.id
_entity.type
_entity.pdbx_description
1 polymer ?
#
loop_
_entity_poly.entity_id
_entity_poly.type
_entity_poly.pdbx_seq_one_letter_code
_entity_poly.pdbx_strand_id
1 'polypeptide(L)'
;MGTGPPYPPDALTEDQEELGDDGTMPENVALLAKYVVGSRIVSAERGTVDQGPETYPRILHGLVLTLDSGLRVALADTYQSDACTVLEQFLLHPDRVEHTIVGVATTGGYTHWHIYADAGDVLELTVGWQPASGACGGGYVYGFDIGIAPLSE
;
A
#
# COMPACT_ATOMS: atom_id res chain seq x y z
N MET A 1 12.29 -13.82 -23.64
CA MET A 1 13.00 -14.31 -22.43
C MET A 1 12.23 -13.75 -21.24
N GLY A 2 11.87 -14.61 -20.29
CA GLY A 2 10.66 -14.49 -19.46
C GLY A 2 10.47 -13.14 -18.79
N THR A 3 9.37 -12.45 -19.11
CA THR A 3 8.92 -11.22 -18.45
C THR A 3 7.71 -11.55 -17.59
N GLY A 4 7.91 -12.44 -16.61
CA GLY A 4 6.96 -12.54 -15.50
C GLY A 4 7.16 -11.37 -14.54
N PRO A 5 6.20 -11.06 -13.67
CA PRO A 5 6.42 -10.13 -12.58
C PRO A 5 7.66 -10.56 -11.77
N PRO A 6 8.49 -9.61 -11.29
CA PRO A 6 9.74 -9.91 -10.58
C PRO A 6 9.49 -10.63 -9.24
N TYR A 7 8.27 -10.54 -8.72
CA TYR A 7 7.83 -11.18 -7.49
C TYR A 7 6.81 -12.29 -7.81
N PRO A 8 6.93 -13.49 -7.21
CA PRO A 8 5.85 -14.45 -7.21
C PRO A 8 4.64 -13.90 -6.44
N PRO A 9 3.42 -14.43 -6.65
CA PRO A 9 2.29 -14.10 -5.78
C PRO A 9 2.63 -14.36 -4.31
N ASP A 10 2.39 -13.36 -3.46
CA ASP A 10 2.55 -13.49 -2.02
C ASP A 10 1.39 -14.28 -1.40
N ALA A 11 1.63 -14.86 -0.24
CA ALA A 11 0.63 -15.56 0.54
C ALA A 11 0.89 -15.33 2.03
N LEU A 12 -0.18 -15.41 2.82
CA LEU A 12 -0.05 -15.45 4.28
C LEU A 12 0.80 -16.66 4.68
N THR A 13 1.61 -16.50 5.73
CA THR A 13 2.25 -17.65 6.39
C THR A 13 1.20 -18.48 7.13
N GLU A 14 1.51 -19.75 7.44
CA GLU A 14 0.57 -20.62 8.21
C GLU A 14 0.10 -19.95 9.51
N ASP A 15 1.01 -19.28 10.23
CA ASP A 15 0.69 -18.54 11.45
C ASP A 15 -0.26 -17.35 11.19
N GLN A 16 -0.16 -16.71 10.03
CA GLN A 16 -1.01 -15.58 9.63
C GLN A 16 -2.35 -16.02 9.05
N GLU A 17 -2.44 -17.19 8.42
CA GLU A 17 -3.69 -17.77 7.91
C GLU A 17 -4.68 -18.04 9.06
N GLU A 18 -4.18 -18.53 10.21
CA GLU A 18 -4.99 -18.72 11.42
C GLU A 18 -5.56 -17.41 11.98
N LEU A 19 -4.97 -16.28 11.60
CA LEU A 19 -5.28 -14.93 12.08
C LEU A 19 -6.20 -14.15 11.12
N GLY A 20 -6.58 -14.76 9.99
CA GLY A 20 -7.85 -14.49 9.32
C GLY A 20 -7.93 -13.23 8.46
N ASP A 21 -6.89 -12.89 7.67
CA ASP A 21 -7.12 -11.99 6.53
C ASP A 21 -8.06 -12.66 5.52
N ASP A 22 -9.19 -12.02 5.25
CA ASP A 22 -10.28 -12.52 4.41
C ASP A 22 -10.14 -12.10 2.94
N GLY A 23 -8.97 -11.57 2.55
CA GLY A 23 -8.64 -11.12 1.20
C GLY A 23 -8.36 -9.63 1.09
N THR A 24 -8.48 -8.89 2.20
CA THR A 24 -8.30 -7.43 2.24
C THR A 24 -6.89 -7.00 1.84
N MET A 25 -5.83 -7.70 2.26
CA MET A 25 -4.45 -7.36 1.85
C MET A 25 -4.24 -7.50 0.32
N PRO A 26 -4.58 -8.64 -0.33
CA PRO A 26 -4.53 -8.75 -1.79
C PRO A 26 -5.36 -7.68 -2.51
N GLU A 27 -6.56 -7.35 -2.00
CA GLU A 27 -7.39 -6.27 -2.56
C GLU A 27 -6.72 -4.90 -2.44
N ASN A 28 -6.04 -4.64 -1.32
CA ASN A 28 -5.32 -3.40 -1.05
C ASN A 28 -4.11 -3.24 -1.99
N VAL A 29 -3.40 -4.33 -2.29
CA VAL A 29 -2.34 -4.37 -3.32
C VAL A 29 -2.92 -4.04 -4.71
N ALA A 30 -4.04 -4.67 -5.08
CA ALA A 30 -4.69 -4.43 -6.36
C ALA A 30 -5.21 -2.98 -6.49
N LEU A 31 -5.76 -2.45 -5.40
CA LEU A 31 -6.24 -1.08 -5.32
C LEU A 31 -5.10 -0.07 -5.46
N LEU A 32 -3.99 -0.28 -4.77
CA LEU A 32 -2.80 0.56 -4.91
C LEU A 32 -2.28 0.51 -6.36
N ALA A 33 -2.11 -0.70 -6.92
CA ALA A 33 -1.63 -0.91 -8.28
C ALA A 33 -2.48 -0.16 -9.31
N LYS A 34 -3.81 -0.17 -9.15
CA LYS A 34 -4.75 0.54 -10.04
C LYS A 34 -4.43 2.04 -10.19
N TYR A 35 -3.92 2.68 -9.14
CA TYR A 35 -3.67 4.13 -9.15
C TYR A 35 -2.21 4.52 -9.42
N VAL A 36 -1.25 3.64 -9.14
CA VAL A 36 0.18 3.98 -9.29
C VAL A 36 0.79 3.44 -10.58
N VAL A 37 0.32 2.30 -11.10
CA VAL A 37 0.87 1.68 -12.31
C VAL A 37 0.64 2.60 -13.52
N GLY A 38 1.68 2.77 -14.33
CA GLY A 38 1.68 3.69 -15.46
C GLY A 38 2.05 5.14 -15.10
N SER A 39 2.25 5.45 -13.82
CA SER A 39 2.74 6.75 -13.34
C SER A 39 4.20 6.66 -12.86
N ARG A 40 4.81 7.81 -12.60
CA ARG A 40 6.10 7.98 -11.89
C ARG A 40 5.87 8.67 -10.55
N ILE A 41 6.70 8.35 -9.56
CA ILE A 41 6.67 9.03 -8.26
C ILE A 41 7.46 10.33 -8.38
N VAL A 42 6.80 11.46 -8.19
CA VAL A 42 7.43 12.78 -8.12
C VAL A 42 7.95 13.03 -6.71
N SER A 43 7.18 12.67 -5.68
CA SER A 43 7.59 12.75 -4.28
C SER A 43 6.86 11.73 -3.42
N ALA A 44 7.48 11.36 -2.30
CA ALA A 44 6.89 10.52 -1.27
C ALA A 44 7.21 11.11 0.11
N GLU A 45 6.19 11.53 0.86
CA GLU A 45 6.37 12.19 2.15
C GLU A 45 5.19 11.97 3.09
N ARG A 46 5.40 12.13 4.40
CA ARG A 46 4.28 12.10 5.36
C ARG A 46 3.42 13.36 5.17
N GLY A 47 2.12 13.20 5.06
CA GLY A 47 1.22 14.32 4.80
C GLY A 47 -0.25 13.93 4.86
N THR A 48 -1.08 14.74 4.19
CA THR A 48 -2.53 14.53 4.12
C THR A 48 -3.08 14.62 2.70
N VAL A 49 -4.18 13.92 2.48
CA VAL A 49 -5.00 13.96 1.27
C VAL A 49 -6.44 14.30 1.65
N ASP A 50 -7.02 15.33 1.02
CA ASP A 50 -8.46 15.64 1.10
C ASP A 50 -9.18 14.89 -0.03
N GLN A 51 -9.93 13.87 0.35
CA GLN A 51 -10.66 12.98 -0.55
C GLN A 51 -12.01 13.56 -1.00
N GLY A 52 -12.35 14.77 -0.55
CA GLY A 52 -13.59 15.46 -0.87
C GLY A 52 -14.71 15.26 0.16
N PRO A 53 -15.76 16.09 0.09
CA PRO A 53 -16.81 16.17 1.13
C PRO A 53 -17.69 14.92 1.23
N GLU A 54 -17.75 14.10 0.18
CA GLU A 54 -18.59 12.89 0.12
C GLU A 54 -17.86 11.62 0.60
N THR A 55 -16.58 11.74 0.99
CA THR A 55 -15.75 10.61 1.40
C THR A 55 -15.50 10.65 2.91
N TYR A 56 -15.60 9.51 3.58
CA TYR A 56 -15.24 9.35 4.99
C TYR A 56 -14.08 8.36 5.14
N PRO A 57 -13.00 8.71 5.86
CA PRO A 57 -12.70 10.05 6.38
C PRO A 57 -12.39 11.03 5.24
N ARG A 58 -12.84 12.29 5.34
CA ARG A 58 -12.56 13.30 4.30
C ARG A 58 -11.07 13.55 4.15
N ILE A 59 -10.38 13.74 5.28
CA ILE A 59 -8.94 13.97 5.32
C ILE A 59 -8.28 12.69 5.81
N LEU A 60 -7.36 12.18 5.01
CA LEU A 60 -6.58 11.00 5.34
C LEU A 60 -5.12 11.40 5.59
N HIS A 61 -4.53 10.86 6.66
CA HIS A 61 -3.18 11.17 7.11
C HIS A 61 -2.28 9.95 6.93
N GLY A 62 -1.14 10.07 6.24
CA GLY A 62 -0.31 8.91 5.93
C GLY A 62 0.95 9.25 5.14
N LEU A 63 1.53 8.24 4.49
CA LEU A 63 2.51 8.46 3.42
C LEU A 63 1.76 8.90 2.17
N VAL A 64 2.08 10.07 1.63
CA VAL A 64 1.48 10.59 0.40
C VAL A 64 2.48 10.49 -0.73
N LEU A 65 2.08 9.79 -1.78
CA LEU A 65 2.76 9.72 -3.06
C LEU A 65 2.17 10.77 -3.98
N THR A 66 3.00 11.69 -4.46
CA THR A 66 2.63 12.59 -5.57
C THR A 66 3.09 11.96 -6.86
N LEU A 67 2.16 11.76 -7.79
CA LEU A 67 2.41 11.11 -9.07
C LEU A 67 2.44 12.14 -10.21
N ASP A 68 3.22 11.86 -11.24
CA ASP A 68 3.30 12.72 -12.44
C ASP A 68 2.01 12.74 -13.27
N SER A 69 1.11 11.78 -13.04
CA SER A 69 -0.25 11.76 -13.56
C SER A 69 -1.16 12.84 -12.98
N GLY A 70 -0.69 13.61 -11.99
CA GLY A 70 -1.47 14.61 -11.29
C GLY A 70 -2.38 14.02 -10.21
N LEU A 71 -2.04 12.84 -9.68
CA LEU A 71 -2.71 12.22 -8.55
C LEU A 71 -1.86 12.29 -7.29
N ARG A 72 -2.53 12.37 -6.14
CA ARG A 72 -1.97 12.13 -4.82
C ARG A 72 -2.61 10.88 -4.23
N VAL A 73 -1.77 9.93 -3.80
CA VAL A 73 -2.18 8.66 -3.19
C VAL A 73 -1.67 8.63 -1.75
N ALA A 74 -2.57 8.63 -0.78
CA ALA A 74 -2.25 8.46 0.63
C ALA A 74 -2.35 6.98 1.02
N LEU A 75 -1.33 6.48 1.73
CA LEU A 75 -1.31 5.20 2.42
C LEU A 75 -1.35 5.49 3.92
N ALA A 76 -2.50 5.25 4.55
CA ALA A 76 -2.72 5.54 5.95
C ALA A 76 -2.90 4.27 6.77
N ASP A 77 -2.36 4.30 7.99
CA ASP A 77 -2.50 3.23 8.96
C ASP A 77 -3.99 2.99 9.28
N THR A 78 -4.34 1.73 9.52
CA THR A 78 -5.68 1.33 9.94
C THR A 78 -5.64 0.79 11.35
N TYR A 79 -6.61 1.20 12.17
CA TYR A 79 -6.76 0.74 13.55
C TYR A 79 -8.22 0.36 13.82
N GLN A 80 -8.46 -0.91 14.08
CA GLN A 80 -9.68 -1.42 14.69
C GLN A 80 -9.35 -1.93 16.10
N SER A 81 -10.34 -2.05 16.97
CA SER A 81 -10.17 -2.26 18.43
C SER A 81 -9.15 -3.33 18.83
N ASP A 82 -8.92 -4.32 17.97
CA ASP A 82 -7.99 -5.42 18.20
C ASP A 82 -7.05 -5.69 17.01
N ALA A 83 -7.21 -5.02 15.87
CA ALA A 83 -6.40 -5.26 14.67
C ALA A 83 -5.84 -3.94 14.13
N CYS A 84 -4.58 -3.93 13.68
CA CYS A 84 -4.01 -2.75 13.05
C CYS A 84 -3.07 -3.08 11.90
N THR A 85 -2.99 -2.16 10.94
CA THR A 85 -1.96 -2.12 9.91
C THR A 85 -1.25 -0.78 10.00
N VAL A 86 0.08 -0.81 10.09
CA VAL A 86 0.93 0.35 10.33
C VAL A 86 2.04 0.38 9.29
N LEU A 87 2.21 1.55 8.65
CA LEU A 87 3.39 1.81 7.84
C LEU A 87 4.56 2.14 8.76
N GLU A 88 5.40 1.16 9.04
CA GLU A 88 6.55 1.29 9.93
C GLU A 88 7.68 2.10 9.28
N GLN A 89 8.02 1.75 8.03
CA GLN A 89 9.14 2.35 7.31
C GLN A 89 8.85 2.43 5.81
N PHE A 90 9.46 3.40 5.13
CA PHE A 90 9.50 3.45 3.68
C PHE A 90 10.89 3.83 3.19
N LEU A 91 11.28 3.30 2.03
CA LEU A 91 12.52 3.62 1.34
C LEU A 91 12.21 3.97 -0.11
N LEU A 92 12.36 5.24 -0.46
CA LEU A 92 12.28 5.71 -1.85
C LEU A 92 13.67 5.59 -2.49
N HIS A 93 13.75 5.00 -3.68
CA HIS A 93 14.99 4.87 -4.46
C HIS A 93 15.10 6.02 -5.47
N PRO A 94 15.76 7.15 -5.13
CA PRO A 94 15.77 8.36 -5.97
C PRO A 94 16.43 8.16 -7.33
N ASP A 95 17.30 7.16 -7.47
CA ASP A 95 17.91 6.77 -8.74
C ASP A 95 16.91 6.11 -9.71
N ARG A 96 15.71 5.75 -9.25
CA ARG A 96 14.71 4.98 -10.00
C ARG A 96 13.34 5.65 -10.10
N VAL A 97 13.10 6.76 -9.41
CA VAL A 97 11.81 7.47 -9.43
C VAL A 97 11.40 8.00 -10.81
N GLU A 98 12.37 8.18 -11.71
CA GLU A 98 12.14 8.57 -13.10
C GLU A 98 11.59 7.44 -13.98
N HIS A 99 11.56 6.20 -13.48
CA HIS A 99 11.01 5.05 -14.19
C HIS A 99 9.51 4.91 -13.94
N THR A 100 8.77 4.55 -14.98
CA THR A 100 7.33 4.28 -14.89
C THR A 100 7.09 3.02 -14.07
N ILE A 101 6.21 3.11 -13.07
CA ILE A 101 5.79 1.99 -12.25
C ILE A 101 5.07 0.97 -13.14
N VAL A 102 5.50 -0.29 -13.05
CA VAL A 102 4.91 -1.41 -13.80
C VAL A 102 4.12 -2.36 -12.92
N GLY A 103 4.26 -2.28 -11.60
CA GLY A 103 3.48 -3.10 -10.68
C GLY A 103 3.65 -2.76 -9.21
N VAL A 104 2.82 -3.42 -8.42
CA VAL A 104 2.90 -3.48 -6.96
C VAL A 104 2.89 -4.94 -6.57
N ALA A 105 3.77 -5.32 -5.66
CA ALA A 105 3.85 -6.67 -5.11
C ALA A 105 4.11 -6.61 -3.62
N THR A 106 3.95 -7.76 -2.96
CA THR A 106 4.32 -7.93 -1.56
C THR A 106 5.17 -9.17 -1.39
N THR A 107 5.90 -9.22 -0.27
CA THR A 107 6.60 -10.42 0.18
C THR A 107 6.48 -10.56 1.70
N GLY A 108 6.70 -11.78 2.19
CA GLY A 108 6.74 -12.08 3.62
C GLY A 108 5.36 -12.00 4.28
N GLY A 109 4.31 -12.41 3.57
CA GLY A 109 2.95 -12.35 4.10
C GLY A 109 2.47 -10.91 4.29
N TYR A 110 2.62 -10.10 3.23
CA TYR A 110 2.19 -8.70 3.17
C TYR A 110 2.92 -7.75 4.14
N THR A 111 4.09 -8.14 4.66
CA THR A 111 4.90 -7.31 5.55
C THR A 111 5.91 -6.43 4.81
N HIS A 112 6.24 -6.79 3.58
CA HIS A 112 7.07 -5.98 2.70
C HIS A 112 6.31 -5.69 1.43
N TRP A 113 6.19 -4.41 1.07
CA TRP A 113 5.51 -3.98 -0.14
C TRP A 113 6.49 -3.33 -1.09
N HIS A 114 6.35 -3.65 -2.37
CA HIS A 114 7.24 -3.24 -3.43
C HIS A 114 6.42 -2.51 -4.50
N ILE A 115 6.65 -1.22 -4.68
CA ILE A 115 6.23 -0.50 -5.88
C ILE A 115 7.41 -0.48 -6.83
N TYR A 116 7.31 -1.17 -7.96
CA TYR A 116 8.45 -1.46 -8.81
C TYR A 116 8.24 -1.02 -10.26
N ALA A 117 9.36 -0.70 -10.90
CA ALA A 117 9.49 -0.38 -12.31
C ALA A 117 10.35 -1.46 -13.01
N ASP A 118 10.66 -1.26 -14.29
CA ASP A 118 11.56 -2.13 -15.06
C ASP A 118 12.99 -2.18 -14.48
N ALA A 119 13.42 -1.11 -13.81
CA ALA A 119 14.70 -0.99 -13.12
C ALA A 119 14.71 -1.58 -11.70
N GLY A 120 13.61 -2.21 -11.26
CA GLY A 120 13.45 -2.75 -9.91
C GLY A 120 12.60 -1.85 -9.01
N ASP A 121 12.75 -2.01 -7.70
CA ASP A 121 11.93 -1.29 -6.73
C ASP A 121 12.21 0.22 -6.76
N VAL A 122 11.14 0.99 -6.87
CA VAL A 122 11.13 2.46 -6.80
C VAL A 122 10.80 2.91 -5.38
N LEU A 123 9.88 2.20 -4.71
CA LEU A 123 9.51 2.42 -3.32
C LEU A 123 9.31 1.08 -2.64
N GLU A 124 9.98 0.91 -1.50
CA GLU A 124 9.77 -0.22 -0.59
C GLU A 124 9.07 0.27 0.67
N LEU A 125 8.11 -0.51 1.18
CA LEU A 125 7.42 -0.25 2.44
C LEU A 125 7.61 -1.45 3.37
N THR A 126 7.85 -1.18 4.65
CA THR A 126 7.74 -2.17 5.73
C THR A 126 6.43 -1.93 6.45
N VAL A 127 5.61 -2.96 6.48
CA VAL A 127 4.24 -2.94 6.98
C VAL A 127 4.16 -3.87 8.17
N GLY A 128 3.96 -3.26 9.33
CA GLY A 128 3.59 -3.99 10.53
C GLY A 128 2.09 -4.21 10.50
N TRP A 129 1.65 -5.44 10.76
CA TRP A 129 0.25 -5.66 11.07
C TRP A 129 0.13 -6.60 12.26
N GLN A 130 -0.75 -6.22 13.17
CA GLN A 130 -1.09 -7.04 14.32
C GLN A 130 -2.50 -7.58 14.12
N PRO A 131 -2.66 -8.90 14.05
CA PRO A 131 -3.97 -9.49 14.05
C PRO A 131 -4.65 -9.36 15.40
N ALA A 132 -5.98 -9.31 15.37
CA ALA A 132 -6.76 -9.44 16.59
C ALA A 132 -6.37 -10.71 17.32
N SER A 133 -6.13 -10.61 18.63
CA SER A 133 -6.02 -11.80 19.47
C SER A 133 -7.28 -12.63 19.21
N GLY A 134 -7.12 -13.90 18.80
CA GLY A 134 -8.19 -14.76 18.28
C GLY A 134 -9.39 -15.02 19.20
N ALA A 135 -9.53 -14.27 20.29
CA ALA A 135 -10.67 -14.25 21.19
C ALA A 135 -11.93 -13.57 20.60
N CYS A 136 -11.79 -12.74 19.58
CA CYS A 136 -12.88 -11.86 19.12
C CYS A 136 -13.55 -12.25 17.79
N GLY A 137 -13.16 -13.37 17.15
CA GLY A 137 -13.87 -14.02 16.05
C GLY A 137 -14.63 -13.10 15.09
N GLY A 138 -13.96 -12.55 14.07
CA GLY A 138 -14.59 -11.77 13.00
C GLY A 138 -13.60 -11.45 11.88
N GLY A 139 -14.07 -11.25 10.65
CA GLY A 139 -13.25 -10.78 9.53
C GLY A 139 -12.79 -9.35 9.79
N TYR A 140 -11.49 -9.15 9.92
CA TYR A 140 -10.88 -7.85 10.18
C TYR A 140 -10.37 -7.27 8.87
N VAL A 141 -10.51 -5.94 8.73
CA VAL A 141 -9.95 -5.24 7.58
C VAL A 141 -8.46 -5.01 7.83
N TYR A 142 -7.62 -5.67 7.05
CA TYR A 142 -6.19 -5.48 7.01
C TYR A 142 -5.77 -4.65 5.78
N GLY A 143 -4.57 -4.09 5.81
CA GLY A 143 -4.08 -3.20 4.77
C GLY A 143 -4.27 -1.72 5.13
N PHE A 144 -3.90 -0.85 4.20
CA PHE A 144 -3.97 0.60 4.40
C PHE A 144 -5.35 1.15 4.06
N ASP A 145 -5.73 2.25 4.72
CA ASP A 145 -6.69 3.16 4.13
C ASP A 145 -5.98 3.85 2.96
N ILE A 146 -6.47 3.62 1.74
CA ILE A 146 -5.91 4.20 0.52
C ILE A 146 -6.77 5.37 0.08
N GLY A 147 -6.23 6.58 0.21
CA GLY A 147 -6.92 7.80 -0.19
C GLY A 147 -6.41 8.38 -1.49
N ILE A 148 -7.31 8.78 -2.39
CA ILE A 148 -6.97 9.29 -3.72
C ILE A 148 -7.54 10.69 -3.89
N ALA A 149 -6.72 11.63 -4.32
CA ALA A 149 -7.18 12.94 -4.75
C ALA A 149 -6.40 13.45 -5.98
N PRO A 150 -7.00 14.32 -6.80
CA PRO A 150 -6.24 15.11 -7.77
C PRO A 150 -5.20 15.97 -7.06
N LEU A 151 -4.06 16.20 -7.71
CA LEU A 151 -3.12 17.23 -7.34
C LEU A 151 -3.83 18.58 -7.55
N SER A 152 -4.24 19.22 -6.46
CA SER A 152 -4.80 20.57 -6.51
C SER A 152 -3.72 21.56 -6.93
N GLU A 153 -4.04 22.43 -7.90
CA GLU A 153 -3.21 23.59 -8.30
C GLU A 153 -3.04 24.62 -7.18
#